data_AF-A0A067DEL0-F1
#
_entry.id   AF-A0A067DEL0-F1
#
_cell.length_a   1.000
_cell.length_b   1.000
_cell.length_c   1.000
_cell.angle_alpha   90.00
_cell.angle_beta   90.00
_cell.angle_gamma   90.00
#
_symmetry.space_group_name_H-M   'P 1'
#
loop_
_entity.id
_entity.type
_entity.pdbx_description
1 polymer ?
#
loop_
_entity_poly.entity_id
_entity_poly.type
_entity_poly.pdbx_seq_one_letter_code
_entity_poly.pdbx_strand_id
1 'polypeptide(L)'
;MFAEFNSFNNLELLDMSFNEINNLVVPQGYSGLRKLKSLDLSRVGVRDGSKLLQSMGSFPSLNNLYLSSNNFTETVTITTQELHNFTNLEYLKLNDSPLHISLL
;
A
#
# COMPACT_ATOMS: atom_id res chain seq x y z
N MET A 1 -6.38 11.51 8.47
CA MET A 1 -5.13 11.23 7.74
C MET A 1 -5.26 11.47 6.23
N PHE A 2 -6.25 10.90 5.52
CA PHE A 2 -6.33 11.09 4.06
C PHE A 2 -6.93 12.43 3.60
N ALA A 3 -7.76 13.07 4.42
CA ALA A 3 -8.32 14.39 4.08
C ALA A 3 -7.23 15.47 4.00
N GLU A 4 -6.20 15.31 4.82
CA GLU A 4 -5.03 16.17 4.95
C GLU A 4 -4.13 16.10 3.70
N PHE A 5 -4.22 15.00 2.93
CA PHE A 5 -3.47 14.80 1.68
C PHE A 5 -4.19 15.32 0.43
N ASN A 6 -5.43 15.79 0.54
CA ASN A 6 -6.21 16.25 -0.62
C ASN A 6 -5.60 17.47 -1.32
N SER A 7 -4.75 18.24 -0.63
CA SER A 7 -4.04 19.39 -1.21
C SER A 7 -2.78 19.00 -1.98
N PHE A 8 -2.26 17.78 -1.80
CA PHE A 8 -1.00 17.31 -2.36
C PHE A 8 -1.16 16.71 -3.77
N ASN A 9 -1.76 17.50 -4.66
CA ASN A 9 -2.13 17.07 -6.02
C ASN A 9 -0.95 16.76 -6.95
N ASN A 10 0.27 17.17 -6.57
CA ASN A 10 1.50 16.94 -7.33
C ASN A 10 2.49 16.01 -6.63
N LEU A 11 2.13 15.41 -5.49
CA LEU A 11 3.04 14.55 -4.76
C LEU A 11 3.28 13.26 -5.55
N GLU A 12 4.53 12.97 -5.87
CA GLU A 12 4.94 11.77 -6.60
C GLU A 12 5.62 10.73 -5.70
N LEU A 13 6.18 11.17 -4.57
CA LEU A 13 6.86 10.32 -3.60
C LEU A 13 6.35 10.63 -2.20
N LEU A 14 5.93 9.60 -1.49
CA LEU A 14 5.53 9.67 -0.10
C LEU A 14 6.28 8.60 0.68
N ASP A 15 7.15 9.06 1.59
CA ASP A 15 7.84 8.20 2.55
C ASP A 15 7.14 8.32 3.90
N MET A 16 6.59 7.20 4.37
CA MET A 16 6.01 7.07 5.71
C MET A 16 6.70 5.97 6.51
N SER A 17 7.90 5.56 6.11
CA SER A 17 8.66 4.51 6.77
C SER A 17 9.00 4.86 8.21
N PHE A 18 9.20 3.84 9.05
CA PHE A 18 9.53 3.98 10.48
C PHE A 18 8.49 4.77 11.31
N ASN A 19 7.21 4.64 10.98
CA ASN A 19 6.09 5.20 11.76
C ASN A 19 5.19 4.11 12.36
N GLU A 20 4.27 4.46 13.25
CA GLU A 20 3.33 3.52 13.85
C GLU A 20 1.96 3.57 13.14
N ILE A 21 1.87 3.04 11.92
CA ILE A 21 0.63 3.06 11.12
C ILE A 21 -0.24 1.82 11.39
N ASN A 22 0.38 0.68 11.74
CA ASN A 22 -0.20 -0.63 12.04
C ASN A 22 -1.01 -1.29 10.91
N ASN A 23 -1.83 -0.55 10.16
CA ASN A 23 -2.48 -0.96 8.90
C ASN A 23 -2.90 0.31 8.13
N LEU A 24 -2.49 0.42 6.87
CA LEU A 24 -2.96 1.49 5.99
C LEU A 24 -4.32 1.11 5.40
N VAL A 25 -5.36 1.91 5.68
CA VAL A 25 -6.70 1.73 5.12
C VAL A 25 -7.13 3.02 4.44
N VAL A 26 -7.15 3.01 3.11
CA VAL A 26 -7.63 4.14 2.32
C VAL A 26 -9.16 4.06 2.20
N PRO A 27 -9.91 5.13 2.55
CA PRO A 27 -11.36 5.13 2.41
C PRO A 27 -11.82 4.88 0.97
N GLN A 28 -12.91 4.12 0.81
CA GLN A 28 -13.53 3.92 -0.49
C GLN A 28 -13.88 5.28 -1.13
N GLY A 29 -13.55 5.43 -2.42
CA GLY A 29 -13.81 6.67 -3.16
C GLY A 29 -12.78 7.77 -2.91
N TYR A 30 -11.69 7.50 -2.19
CA TYR A 30 -10.57 8.43 -2.10
C TYR A 30 -9.98 8.69 -3.49
N SER A 31 -9.77 9.97 -3.80
CA SER A 31 -9.30 10.44 -5.11
C SER A 31 -8.12 11.41 -5.02
N GLY A 32 -7.49 11.52 -3.84
CA GLY A 32 -6.26 12.28 -3.65
C GLY A 32 -5.02 11.50 -4.11
N LEU A 33 -3.85 12.15 -4.09
CA LEU A 33 -2.56 11.53 -4.39
C LEU A 33 -2.49 10.81 -5.76
N ARG A 34 -3.25 11.28 -6.76
CA ARG A 34 -3.34 10.64 -8.08
C ARG A 34 -2.03 10.57 -8.86
N LYS A 35 -1.04 11.40 -8.51
CA LYS A 35 0.30 11.39 -9.14
C LYS A 35 1.33 10.61 -8.33
N LEU A 36 0.93 10.00 -7.21
CA LEU A 36 1.84 9.24 -6.37
C LEU A 36 2.37 8.03 -7.14
N LYS A 37 3.68 7.98 -7.32
CA LYS A 37 4.42 6.91 -8.01
C LYS A 37 5.11 6.00 -7.02
N SER A 38 5.66 6.57 -5.95
CA SER A 38 6.44 5.84 -4.95
C SER A 38 5.85 6.00 -3.56
N LEU A 39 5.58 4.88 -2.90
CA LEU A 39 5.09 4.82 -1.52
C LEU A 39 5.99 3.91 -0.69
N ASP A 40 6.61 4.49 0.35
CA ASP A 40 7.38 3.72 1.32
C ASP A 40 6.60 3.54 2.63
N LEU A 41 6.32 2.28 2.94
CA LEU A 41 5.64 1.80 4.14
C LEU A 41 6.53 0.79 4.87
N SER A 42 7.84 0.90 4.75
CA SER A 42 8.78 0.03 5.45
C SER A 42 8.74 0.28 6.95
N ARG A 43 8.72 -0.78 7.76
CA ARG A 43 8.69 -0.69 9.23
C ARG A 43 7.53 0.14 9.78
N VAL A 44 6.34 0.01 9.20
CA VAL A 44 5.14 0.70 9.70
C VAL A 44 4.19 -0.18 10.52
N GLY A 45 4.57 -1.45 10.70
CA GLY A 45 3.86 -2.41 11.53
C GLY A 45 2.66 -3.08 10.84
N VAL A 46 2.60 -3.11 9.51
CA VAL A 46 1.48 -3.74 8.77
C VAL A 46 1.33 -5.20 9.18
N ARG A 47 0.10 -5.61 9.54
CA ARG A 47 -0.23 -6.99 9.94
C ARG A 47 -1.16 -7.70 8.97
N ASP A 48 -2.15 -6.96 8.46
CA ASP A 48 -3.15 -7.43 7.50
C ASP A 48 -2.78 -6.90 6.11
N GLY A 49 -2.16 -7.76 5.30
CA GLY A 49 -1.79 -7.40 3.95
C GLY A 49 -3.00 -7.23 3.03
N SER A 50 -4.13 -7.90 3.26
CA SER A 50 -5.32 -7.79 2.40
C SER A 50 -5.88 -6.37 2.39
N LYS A 51 -6.00 -5.72 3.57
CA LYS A 51 -6.42 -4.30 3.65
C LYS A 51 -5.47 -3.35 2.93
N LEU A 52 -4.18 -3.63 3.01
CA LEU A 52 -3.17 -2.86 2.29
C LEU A 52 -3.37 -3.00 0.78
N LEU A 53 -3.54 -4.22 0.26
CA LEU A 53 -3.72 -4.47 -1.17
C LEU A 53 -5.01 -3.82 -1.73
N GLN A 54 -6.10 -3.86 -0.96
CA GLN A 54 -7.34 -3.14 -1.30
C GLN A 54 -7.11 -1.64 -1.42
N SER A 55 -6.30 -1.07 -0.52
CA SER A 55 -5.99 0.36 -0.50
C SER A 55 -5.17 0.81 -1.71
N MET A 56 -4.33 -0.06 -2.29
CA MET A 56 -3.47 0.29 -3.43
C MET A 56 -4.26 0.68 -4.69
N GLY A 57 -5.49 0.18 -4.85
CA GLY A 57 -6.37 0.58 -5.96
C GLY A 57 -6.73 2.07 -5.96
N SER A 58 -6.50 2.78 -4.85
CA SER A 58 -6.73 4.23 -4.74
C SER A 58 -5.59 5.08 -5.32
N PHE A 59 -4.45 4.48 -5.66
CA PHE A 59 -3.26 5.16 -6.16
C PHE A 59 -2.97 4.75 -7.61
N PRO A 60 -3.69 5.29 -8.60
CA PRO A 60 -3.66 4.77 -9.97
C PRO A 60 -2.30 4.94 -10.67
N SER A 61 -1.42 5.82 -10.18
CA SER A 61 -0.07 6.02 -10.74
C SER A 61 1.03 5.31 -9.96
N LEU A 62 0.69 4.54 -8.91
CA LEU A 62 1.68 3.90 -8.06
C LEU A 62 2.40 2.81 -8.84
N ASN A 63 3.73 2.90 -8.90
CA ASN A 63 4.58 1.91 -9.56
C ASN A 63 5.66 1.34 -8.65
N ASN A 64 6.02 2.03 -7.56
CA ASN A 64 7.00 1.57 -6.59
C ASN A 64 6.38 1.46 -5.19
N LEU A 65 6.39 0.25 -4.63
CA LEU A 65 5.87 -0.03 -3.29
C LEU A 65 6.92 -0.72 -2.43
N TYR A 66 7.24 -0.10 -1.30
CA TYR A 66 8.21 -0.61 -0.33
C TYR A 66 7.48 -1.02 0.95
N LEU A 67 7.61 -2.30 1.32
CA LEU A 67 6.93 -2.91 2.45
C LEU A 67 7.91 -3.68 3.34
N SER A 68 9.19 -3.30 3.33
CA SER A 68 10.23 -4.05 4.02
C SER A 68 10.06 -3.99 5.55
N SER A 69 10.43 -5.07 6.23
CA SER A 69 10.41 -5.19 7.69
C SER A 69 9.03 -4.86 8.31
N ASN A 70 7.95 -5.36 7.70
CA ASN A 70 6.60 -5.35 8.28
C ASN A 70 6.27 -6.71 8.90
N ASN A 71 5.33 -6.72 9.83
CA ASN A 71 4.97 -7.90 10.61
C ASN A 71 3.66 -8.52 10.11
N PHE A 72 3.63 -8.92 8.84
CA PHE A 72 2.47 -9.61 8.26
C PHE A 72 2.25 -10.93 9.03
N THR A 73 1.20 -10.97 9.84
CA THR A 73 0.86 -12.15 10.65
C THR A 73 -0.37 -12.89 10.14
N GLU A 74 -1.17 -12.23 9.30
CA GLU A 74 -2.37 -12.80 8.70
C GLU A 74 -2.05 -13.30 7.28
N THR A 75 -2.65 -14.43 6.90
CA THR A 75 -2.59 -14.89 5.51
C THR A 75 -3.26 -13.84 4.64
N VAL A 76 -2.50 -13.30 3.69
CA VAL A 76 -3.00 -12.36 2.71
C VAL A 76 -3.88 -13.12 1.74
N THR A 77 -5.17 -12.98 1.94
CA THR A 77 -6.18 -13.52 1.06
C THR A 77 -6.44 -12.47 -0.01
N ILE A 78 -6.12 -12.81 -1.24
CA ILE A 78 -6.34 -11.92 -2.37
C ILE A 78 -7.29 -12.57 -3.37
N THR A 79 -8.29 -11.81 -3.78
CA THR A 79 -9.16 -12.16 -4.89
C THR A 79 -8.45 -11.83 -6.21
N THR A 80 -8.83 -12.53 -7.28
CA THR A 80 -8.39 -12.15 -8.64
C THR A 80 -8.72 -10.71 -8.99
N GLN A 81 -9.81 -10.16 -8.43
CA GLN A 81 -10.20 -8.77 -8.63
C GLN A 81 -9.20 -7.77 -8.01
N GLU A 82 -8.67 -8.06 -6.83
CA GLU A 82 -7.72 -7.18 -6.13
C GLU A 82 -6.33 -7.19 -6.78
N LEU A 83 -5.96 -8.24 -7.54
CA LEU A 83 -4.74 -8.23 -8.35
C LEU A 83 -4.74 -7.10 -9.39
N HIS A 84 -5.92 -6.68 -9.87
CA HIS A 84 -6.03 -5.56 -10.81
C HIS A 84 -5.68 -4.19 -10.19
N ASN A 85 -5.57 -4.08 -8.86
CA ASN A 85 -5.12 -2.85 -8.21
C ASN A 85 -3.64 -2.53 -8.51
N PHE A 86 -2.85 -3.52 -8.94
CA PHE A 86 -1.42 -3.39 -9.21
C PHE A 86 -1.08 -3.26 -10.69
N THR A 87 -1.99 -2.71 -11.49
CA THR A 87 -1.82 -2.61 -12.96
C THR A 87 -0.58 -1.83 -13.39
N ASN A 88 -0.09 -0.90 -12.58
CA ASN A 88 1.11 -0.10 -12.87
C ASN A 88 2.30 -0.45 -11.97
N LEU A 89 2.21 -1.49 -11.13
CA LEU A 89 3.30 -1.83 -10.21
C LEU A 89 4.49 -2.41 -10.97
N GLU A 90 5.63 -1.73 -10.88
CA GLU A 90 6.89 -2.12 -11.51
C GLU A 90 7.88 -2.67 -10.48
N TYR A 91 7.85 -2.13 -9.25
CA TYR A 91 8.78 -2.49 -8.19
C TYR A 91 8.06 -2.77 -6.86
N LEU A 92 8.30 -3.96 -6.31
CA LEU A 92 7.78 -4.38 -5.01
C LEU A 92 8.94 -4.89 -4.13
N LYS A 93 9.12 -4.30 -2.94
CA LYS A 93 10.16 -4.71 -1.98
C LYS A 93 9.56 -5.26 -0.69
N LEU A 94 9.84 -6.53 -0.39
CA LEU A 94 9.28 -7.28 0.73
C LEU A 94 10.35 -7.85 1.69
N ASN A 95 11.59 -7.34 1.64
CA ASN A 95 12.68 -7.86 2.47
C ASN A 95 12.30 -7.82 3.96
N ASP A 96 12.58 -8.91 4.68
CA ASP A 96 12.25 -9.09 6.10
C ASP A 96 10.76 -8.92 6.44
N SER A 97 9.87 -9.24 5.49
CA SER A 97 8.42 -9.20 5.68
C SER A 97 7.84 -10.59 5.41
N PRO A 98 7.51 -11.39 6.44
CA PRO A 98 7.01 -12.75 6.26
C PRO A 98 5.61 -12.71 5.62
N LEU A 99 5.55 -12.72 4.29
CA LEU A 99 4.30 -12.62 3.54
C LEU A 99 3.84 -14.01 3.08
N HIS A 100 2.68 -14.44 3.58
CA HIS A 100 2.00 -15.64 3.11
C HIS A 100 0.76 -15.24 2.29
N ILE A 101 0.71 -15.63 1.02
CA ILE A 101 -0.39 -15.29 0.09
C ILE A 101 -1.20 -16.54 -0.23
N SER A 102 -2.53 -16.43 -0.12
CA SER A 102 -3.47 -17.42 -0.65
C SER A 102 -4.39 -16.77 -1.67
N LEU A 103 -4.54 -17.40 -2.83
CA LEU A 103 -5.48 -16.99 -3.87
C LEU A 103 -6.83 -17.66 -3.62
N LEU A 104 -7.91 -16.87 -3.53
CA LEU A 104 -9.30 -17.37 -3.50
C LEU A 104 -10.01 -17.13 -4.83
#